data_AF-A0A1F9AJX8-F1
#
_entry.id   AF-A0A1F9AJX8-F1
#
_cell.length_a   1.000
_cell.length_b   1.000
_cell.length_c   1.000
_cell.angle_alpha   90.00
_cell.angle_beta   90.00
_cell.angle_gamma   90.00
#
_symmetry.space_group_name_H-M   'P 1'
#
loop_
_entity.id
_entity.type
_entity.pdbx_description
1 polymer ?
#
loop_
_entity_poly.entity_id
_entity_poly.type
_entity_poly.pdbx_seq_one_letter_code
_entity_poly.pdbx_strand_id
1 'polypeptide(L)'
;MHLFDYEKRRWTQMRRRKNGTMEVYEEEIPPGLVYDDFLTASYNFRYGVYGKIERGRDYLVGTFPKKGSSRYEVKIAAKREEEERRRSERFKEGKDFFVKLLLDPELTHSKEGRIEGWLSKEFYPVAGAIKDVAFFGDVKGTLIKKVRS
;
A
#
# COMPACT_ATOMS: atom_id res chain seq x y z
N MET A 1 5.29 19.11 -5.01
CA MET A 1 4.17 18.81 -5.92
C MET A 1 4.66 17.81 -6.94
N HIS A 2 3.85 16.81 -7.26
CA HIS A 2 4.13 15.84 -8.32
C HIS A 2 3.08 16.01 -9.41
N LEU A 3 3.51 16.04 -10.66
CA LEU A 3 2.65 16.12 -11.85
C LEU A 3 2.95 14.91 -12.73
N PHE A 4 1.91 14.24 -13.22
CA PHE A 4 2.03 13.08 -14.09
C PHE A 4 1.28 13.35 -15.39
N ASP A 5 2.00 13.39 -16.49
CA ASP A 5 1.46 13.47 -17.85
C ASP A 5 1.62 12.09 -18.48
N TYR A 6 0.58 11.25 -18.35
CA TYR A 6 0.60 9.89 -18.87
C TYR A 6 0.52 9.82 -20.39
N GLU A 7 -0.04 10.84 -21.05
CA GLU A 7 -0.06 10.94 -22.52
C GLU A 7 1.36 11.13 -23.06
N LYS A 8 2.14 12.01 -22.42
CA LYS A 8 3.55 12.27 -22.79
C LYS A 8 4.55 11.39 -22.04
N ARG A 9 4.10 10.48 -21.17
CA ARG A 9 4.93 9.63 -20.31
C ARG A 9 5.94 10.42 -19.47
N ARG A 10 5.52 11.53 -18.86
CA ARG A 10 6.41 12.39 -18.05
C ARG A 10 5.94 12.53 -16.61
N TRP A 11 6.90 12.38 -15.70
CA TRP A 11 6.74 12.71 -14.29
C TRP A 11 7.58 13.95 -13.98
N THR A 12 6.95 14.97 -13.38
CA THR A 12 7.61 16.20 -12.94
C THR A 12 7.43 16.36 -11.43
N GLN A 13 8.54 16.45 -10.70
CA GLN A 13 8.57 16.80 -9.28
C GLN A 13 9.00 18.25 -9.11
N MET A 14 8.15 19.05 -8.47
CA MET A 14 8.44 20.44 -8.13
C MET A 14 8.56 20.61 -6.61
N ARG A 15 9.69 21.12 -6.14
CA ARG A 15 9.96 21.38 -4.72
C ARG A 15 10.35 22.84 -4.52
N ARG A 16 9.65 23.53 -3.61
CA ARG A 16 10.07 24.87 -3.16
C ARG A 16 11.14 24.74 -2.08
N ARG A 17 12.28 25.39 -2.28
CA ARG A 17 13.37 25.47 -1.30
C ARG A 17 13.09 26.59 -0.28
N LYS A 18 13.80 26.54 0.86
CA LYS A 18 13.65 27.54 1.95
C LYS A 18 13.97 28.97 1.51
N ASN A 19 14.86 29.14 0.53
CA ASN A 19 15.22 30.42 -0.07
C ASN A 19 14.21 30.92 -1.14
N GLY A 20 13.07 30.23 -1.29
CA GLY A 20 12.02 30.60 -2.23
C GLY A 20 12.22 30.09 -3.66
N THR A 21 13.38 29.53 -4.03
CA THR A 21 13.60 28.99 -5.37
C THR A 21 12.84 27.69 -5.60
N MET A 22 12.42 27.46 -6.84
CA MET A 22 11.76 26.23 -7.26
C MET A 22 12.78 25.28 -7.89
N GLU A 23 12.84 24.06 -7.39
CA GLU A 23 13.58 22.95 -7.97
C GLU A 23 12.61 22.06 -8.74
N VAL A 24 12.93 21.79 -9.99
CA VAL A 24 12.13 20.96 -10.89
C VAL A 24 12.97 19.78 -11.31
N TYR A 25 12.48 18.58 -11.04
CA TYR A 25 13.05 17.31 -11.48
C TYR A 25 12.07 16.64 -12.43
N GLU A 26 12.58 16.04 -13.50
CA GLU A 26 11.76 15.37 -14.50
C GLU A 26 12.34 14.00 -14.84
N GLU A 27 11.46 13.02 -15.00
CA GLU A 27 11.79 11.65 -15.36
C GLU A 27 10.73 11.09 -16.32
N GLU A 28 11.15 10.18 -17.19
CA GLU A 28 10.24 9.45 -18.07
C GLU A 28 9.52 8.34 -17.29
N ILE A 29 8.22 8.16 -17.54
CA ILE A 29 7.44 7.06 -16.96
C ILE A 29 7.63 5.82 -17.85
N PRO A 30 8.26 4.73 -17.36
CA PRO A 30 8.59 3.55 -18.16
C PRO A 30 7.36 2.93 -18.83
N PRO A 31 7.36 2.60 -20.14
CA PRO A 31 6.19 2.12 -20.87
C PRO A 31 5.39 1.03 -20.14
N GLY A 32 4.06 1.16 -20.14
CA GLY A 32 3.16 0.23 -19.45
C GLY A 32 3.05 0.42 -17.93
N LEU A 33 3.88 1.28 -17.32
CA LEU A 33 3.77 1.61 -15.90
C LEU A 33 2.76 2.75 -15.68
N VAL A 34 1.90 2.58 -14.69
CA VAL A 34 1.02 3.60 -14.13
C VAL A 34 1.35 3.71 -12.64
N TYR A 35 1.53 4.94 -12.15
CA TYR A 35 1.79 5.19 -10.73
C TYR A 35 0.47 5.48 -10.01
N ASP A 36 0.15 4.65 -9.03
CA ASP A 36 -0.97 4.88 -8.15
C ASP A 36 -0.47 5.43 -6.80
N ASP A 37 -1.18 6.41 -6.26
CA ASP A 37 -1.07 6.72 -4.85
C ASP A 37 -1.70 5.60 -4.00
N PHE A 38 -1.40 5.55 -2.70
CA PHE A 38 -1.87 4.47 -1.83
C PHE A 38 -3.40 4.34 -1.75
N LEU A 39 -4.12 5.47 -1.84
CA LEU A 39 -5.57 5.44 -1.79
C LEU A 39 -6.12 4.88 -3.10
N THR A 40 -5.67 5.40 -4.23
CA THR A 40 -6.03 4.90 -5.57
C THR A 40 -5.71 3.42 -5.69
N ALA A 41 -4.52 3.01 -5.26
CA ALA A 41 -4.10 1.63 -5.30
C ALA A 41 -4.95 0.71 -4.41
N SER A 42 -5.40 1.19 -3.25
CA SER A 42 -6.30 0.40 -2.39
C SER A 42 -7.65 0.11 -3.05
N TYR A 43 -8.19 1.07 -3.83
CA TYR A 43 -9.42 0.87 -4.59
C TYR A 43 -9.17 0.00 -5.83
N ASN A 44 -8.13 0.28 -6.60
CA ASN A 44 -7.73 -0.52 -7.76
C ASN A 44 -7.52 -1.99 -7.38
N PHE A 45 -6.88 -2.23 -6.23
CA PHE A 45 -6.71 -3.57 -5.68
C PHE A 45 -8.07 -4.23 -5.43
N ARG A 46 -8.98 -3.57 -4.70
CA ARG A 46 -10.33 -4.08 -4.40
C ARG A 46 -11.14 -4.42 -5.65
N TYR A 47 -10.97 -3.64 -6.72
CA TYR A 47 -11.66 -3.86 -7.99
C TYR A 47 -10.91 -4.81 -8.94
N GLY A 48 -9.77 -5.39 -8.52
CA GLY A 48 -9.04 -6.39 -9.29
C GLY A 48 -8.27 -5.83 -10.50
N VAL A 49 -7.93 -4.53 -10.50
CA VAL A 49 -7.17 -3.88 -11.58
C VAL A 49 -5.80 -4.53 -11.77
N TYR A 50 -5.17 -5.01 -10.68
CA TYR A 50 -3.89 -5.71 -10.72
C TYR A 50 -4.03 -7.23 -10.96
N GLY A 51 -5.24 -7.69 -11.32
CA GLY A 51 -5.58 -9.10 -11.46
C GLY A 51 -6.54 -9.58 -10.37
N LYS A 52 -7.05 -10.80 -10.56
CA LYS A 52 -8.00 -11.43 -9.65
C LYS A 52 -7.38 -11.67 -8.27
N ILE A 53 -8.09 -11.25 -7.22
CA ILE A 53 -7.65 -11.41 -5.83
C ILE A 53 -7.78 -12.88 -5.40
N GLU A 54 -6.65 -13.54 -5.21
CA GLU A 54 -6.56 -14.95 -4.84
C GLU A 54 -5.55 -15.19 -3.71
N ARG A 55 -5.79 -16.22 -2.89
CA ARG A 55 -4.90 -16.61 -1.79
C ARG A 55 -3.57 -17.14 -2.32
N GLY A 56 -2.47 -16.76 -1.66
CA GLY A 56 -1.12 -17.14 -2.03
C GLY A 56 -0.53 -16.34 -3.19
N ARG A 57 -1.24 -15.32 -3.70
CA ARG A 57 -0.82 -14.50 -4.83
C ARG A 57 -0.14 -13.21 -4.37
N ASP A 58 0.89 -12.84 -5.12
CA ASP A 58 1.68 -11.63 -4.94
C ASP A 58 1.36 -10.63 -6.07
N TYR A 59 1.27 -9.35 -5.73
CA TYR A 59 0.95 -8.25 -6.64
C TYR A 59 2.02 -7.18 -6.49
N LEU A 60 2.52 -6.70 -7.63
CA LEU A 60 3.41 -5.55 -7.68
C LEU A 60 2.61 -4.33 -8.08
N VAL A 61 2.50 -3.37 -7.17
CA VAL A 61 1.78 -2.13 -7.41
C VAL A 61 2.78 -1.01 -7.67
N GLY A 62 2.65 -0.34 -8.81
CA GLY A 62 3.43 0.85 -9.13
C GLY A 62 3.01 2.02 -8.26
N THR A 63 3.95 2.67 -7.60
CA THR A 63 3.69 3.88 -6.81
C THR A 63 4.69 4.98 -7.17
N PHE A 64 4.34 6.23 -6.85
CA PHE A 64 5.17 7.36 -7.20
C PHE A 64 6.60 7.18 -6.64
N PRO A 65 7.65 7.42 -7.44
CA PRO A 65 9.00 7.14 -6.99
C PRO A 65 9.36 8.07 -5.82
N LYS A 66 9.73 7.47 -4.69
CA LYS A 66 10.31 8.22 -3.56
C LYS A 66 11.64 7.56 -3.21
N LYS A 67 12.74 8.27 -3.44
CA LYS A 67 14.12 7.82 -3.15
C LYS A 67 14.49 6.43 -3.73
N GLY A 68 14.00 6.13 -4.93
CA GLY A 68 14.43 4.94 -5.70
C GLY A 68 13.48 3.75 -5.64
N SER A 69 12.51 3.72 -4.72
CA SER A 69 11.42 2.73 -4.80
C SER A 69 10.22 3.31 -5.56
N SER A 70 9.81 2.62 -6.61
CA SER A 70 8.67 2.99 -7.47
C SER A 70 7.58 1.92 -7.47
N ARG A 71 7.70 0.92 -6.58
CA ARG A 71 6.78 -0.21 -6.47
C ARG A 71 6.68 -0.67 -5.03
N TYR A 72 5.55 -1.26 -4.68
CA TYR A 72 5.41 -2.03 -3.44
C TYR A 72 4.75 -3.37 -3.71
N GLU A 73 5.01 -4.32 -2.81
CA GLU A 73 4.48 -5.68 -2.89
C GLU A 73 3.25 -5.81 -2.00
N VAL A 74 2.19 -6.39 -2.54
CA VAL A 74 1.02 -6.84 -1.80
C VAL A 74 0.97 -8.36 -1.92
N LYS A 75 0.92 -9.06 -0.79
CA LYS A 75 0.83 -10.51 -0.71
C LYS A 75 -0.45 -10.91 -0.01
N ILE A 76 -1.29 -11.69 -0.68
CA ILE A 76 -2.42 -12.35 -0.04
C ILE A 76 -1.92 -13.69 0.48
N ALA A 77 -2.02 -13.91 1.78
CA ALA A 77 -1.52 -15.11 2.42
C ALA A 77 -2.16 -16.38 1.82
N ALA A 78 -1.38 -17.45 1.75
CA ALA A 78 -1.91 -18.77 1.43
C ALA A 78 -2.84 -19.25 2.56
N LYS A 79 -3.76 -20.17 2.26
CA LYS A 79 -4.76 -20.66 3.22
C LYS A 79 -4.14 -21.14 4.54
N ARG A 80 -3.03 -21.88 4.48
CA ARG A 80 -2.31 -22.35 5.67
C ARG A 80 -1.82 -21.20 6.56
N GLU A 81 -1.14 -20.22 5.96
CA GLU A 81 -0.63 -19.05 6.69
C GLU A 81 -1.78 -18.21 7.28
N GLU A 82 -2.85 -18.01 6.50
CA GLU A 82 -4.06 -17.33 6.96
C GLU A 82 -4.67 -18.03 8.19
N GLU A 83 -4.77 -19.36 8.17
CA GLU A 83 -5.31 -20.14 9.29
C GLU A 83 -4.42 -20.06 10.53
N GLU A 84 -3.10 -20.18 10.37
CA GLU A 84 -2.13 -20.01 11.44
C GLU A 84 -2.28 -18.63 12.09
N ARG A 85 -2.37 -17.56 11.28
CA ARG A 85 -2.56 -16.21 11.78
C ARG A 85 -3.93 -16.05 12.47
N ARG A 86 -5.00 -16.58 11.86
CA ARG A 86 -6.37 -16.52 12.40
C ARG A 86 -6.50 -17.17 13.77
N ARG A 87 -5.69 -18.19 14.10
CA ARG A 87 -5.68 -18.80 15.44
C ARG A 87 -5.24 -17.83 16.54
N SER A 88 -4.35 -16.90 16.21
CA SER A 88 -3.87 -15.86 17.13
C SER A 88 -4.84 -14.68 17.30
N GLU A 89 -5.88 -14.59 16.47
CA GLU A 89 -6.83 -13.46 16.48
C GLU A 89 -7.90 -13.64 17.55
N ARG A 90 -8.03 -12.63 18.43
CA ARG A 90 -9.07 -12.57 19.46
C ARG A 90 -10.48 -12.42 18.86
N PHE A 91 -10.60 -11.68 17.75
CA PHE A 91 -11.84 -11.45 17.02
C PHE A 91 -11.63 -11.86 15.56
N LYS A 92 -12.43 -12.81 15.07
CA LYS A 92 -12.27 -13.45 13.76
C LYS A 92 -13.31 -13.03 12.73
N GLU A 93 -14.41 -12.42 13.18
CA GLU A 93 -15.52 -12.03 12.32
C GLU A 93 -15.09 -10.97 11.30
N GLY A 94 -15.49 -11.15 10.03
CA GLY A 94 -15.16 -10.24 8.92
C GLY A 94 -13.69 -10.25 8.47
N LYS A 95 -12.84 -11.14 9.02
CA LYS A 95 -11.42 -11.29 8.65
C LYS A 95 -11.24 -12.46 7.67
N ASP A 96 -11.50 -12.20 6.40
CA ASP A 96 -11.57 -13.24 5.37
C ASP A 96 -10.25 -13.48 4.64
N PHE A 97 -9.43 -12.45 4.43
CA PHE A 97 -8.13 -12.56 3.77
C PHE A 97 -7.05 -11.90 4.61
N PHE A 98 -5.97 -12.63 4.89
CA PHE A 98 -4.78 -12.05 5.51
C PHE A 98 -3.87 -11.47 4.42
N VAL A 99 -3.51 -10.20 4.56
CA VAL A 99 -2.68 -9.46 3.60
C VAL A 99 -1.42 -8.95 4.27
N LYS A 100 -0.31 -9.00 3.54
CA LYS A 100 0.96 -8.41 3.91
C LYS A 100 1.36 -7.41 2.84
N LEU A 101 1.71 -6.21 3.23
CA LEU A 101 2.25 -5.19 2.35
C LEU A 101 3.70 -4.93 2.75
N LEU A 102 4.59 -4.86 1.76
CA LEU A 102 5.96 -4.45 1.94
C LEU A 102 6.15 -3.10 1.25
N LEU A 103 6.21 -2.06 2.06
CA LEU A 103 6.43 -0.68 1.63
C LEU A 103 7.88 -0.27 1.90
N ASP A 104 8.29 0.85 1.33
CA ASP A 104 9.54 1.48 1.74
C ASP A 104 9.48 1.84 3.25
N PRO A 105 10.47 1.43 4.06
CA PRO A 105 10.56 1.76 5.48
C PRO A 105 10.38 3.26 5.77
N GLU A 106 10.87 4.14 4.89
CA GLU A 106 10.73 5.58 5.04
C GLU A 106 9.29 6.07 4.91
N LEU A 107 8.45 5.40 4.12
CA LEU A 107 7.04 5.75 3.94
C LEU A 107 6.21 5.39 5.17
N THR A 108 6.59 4.31 5.85
CA THR A 108 5.89 3.82 7.06
C THR A 108 6.48 4.36 8.35
N HIS A 109 7.63 5.03 8.29
CA HIS A 109 8.47 5.36 9.44
C HIS A 109 8.76 4.14 10.34
N SER A 110 8.77 2.94 9.76
CA SER A 110 9.07 1.69 10.47
C SER A 110 10.43 1.14 10.04
N LYS A 111 10.98 0.18 10.78
CA LYS A 111 12.26 -0.45 10.43
C LYS A 111 12.20 -1.30 9.17
N GLU A 112 11.09 -2.02 8.97
CA GLU A 112 10.98 -3.05 7.92
C GLU A 112 10.02 -2.66 6.78
N GLY A 113 9.20 -1.62 6.96
CA GLY A 113 8.19 -1.26 5.95
C GLY A 113 7.01 -2.23 5.87
N ARG A 114 6.91 -3.18 6.80
CA ARG A 114 5.92 -4.26 6.77
C ARG A 114 4.61 -3.83 7.43
N ILE A 115 3.54 -3.90 6.66
CA ILE A 115 2.17 -3.78 7.15
C ILE A 115 1.50 -5.14 7.03
N GLU A 116 0.85 -5.60 8.09
CA GLU A 116 0.04 -6.80 8.08
C GLU A 116 -1.40 -6.45 8.39
N GLY A 117 -2.36 -7.12 7.77
CA GLY A 117 -3.76 -6.81 8.01
C GLY A 117 -4.73 -7.85 7.51
N TRP A 118 -5.99 -7.56 7.75
CA TRP A 118 -7.10 -8.38 7.34
C TRP A 118 -8.02 -7.59 6.43
N LEU A 119 -8.47 -8.24 5.36
CA LEU A 119 -9.52 -7.76 4.47
C LEU A 119 -10.81 -8.58 4.70
N SER A 120 -11.94 -7.95 4.43
CA SER A 120 -13.25 -8.62 4.38
C SER A 120 -13.45 -9.43 3.10
N LYS A 121 -14.57 -10.15 2.98
CA LYS A 121 -15.03 -10.78 1.72
C LYS A 121 -15.13 -9.82 0.54
N GLU A 122 -15.40 -8.55 0.81
CA GLU A 122 -15.50 -7.47 -0.19
C GLU A 122 -14.16 -6.72 -0.37
N PHE A 123 -13.06 -7.26 0.16
CA PHE A 123 -11.70 -6.74 0.05
C PHE A 123 -11.50 -5.31 0.57
N TYR A 124 -12.26 -4.90 1.59
CA TYR A 124 -11.97 -3.68 2.35
C TYR A 124 -11.20 -4.00 3.64
N PRO A 125 -10.29 -3.11 4.09
CA PRO A 125 -9.49 -3.36 5.28
C PRO A 125 -10.37 -3.35 6.54
N VAL A 126 -10.23 -4.40 7.35
CA VAL A 126 -10.94 -4.54 8.65
C VAL A 126 -10.00 -4.44 9.84
N ALA A 127 -8.73 -4.78 9.67
CA ALA A 127 -7.70 -4.61 10.68
C ALA A 127 -6.33 -4.48 10.03
N GLY A 128 -5.41 -3.79 10.68
CA GLY A 128 -4.04 -3.60 10.21
C GLY A 128 -3.08 -3.33 11.34
N ALA A 129 -1.82 -3.68 11.17
CA ALA A 129 -0.74 -3.43 12.10
C ALA A 129 0.54 -3.09 11.34
N ILE A 130 1.26 -2.08 11.85
CA ILE A 130 2.63 -1.74 11.44
C ILE A 130 3.50 -1.95 12.67
N LYS A 131 4.58 -2.69 12.52
CA LYS A 131 5.53 -2.96 13.61
C LYS A 131 6.62 -1.92 13.66
N ASP A 132 7.15 -1.66 14.86
CA ASP A 132 8.36 -0.86 15.06
C ASP A 132 8.33 0.53 14.37
N VAL A 133 7.19 1.22 14.43
CA VAL A 133 7.08 2.61 13.98
C VAL A 133 7.90 3.49 14.92
N ALA A 134 8.79 4.30 14.35
CA ALA A 134 9.66 5.19 15.11
C ALA A 134 8.84 6.07 16.07
N PHE A 135 9.24 6.11 17.34
CA PHE A 135 8.56 6.82 18.44
C PHE A 135 7.19 6.27 18.88
N PHE A 136 6.59 5.33 18.16
CA PHE A 136 5.25 4.81 18.46
C PHE A 136 5.21 3.29 18.75
N GLY A 137 6.27 2.55 18.42
CA GLY A 137 6.28 1.09 18.55
C GLY A 137 5.30 0.43 17.58
N ASP A 138 4.52 -0.55 18.06
CA ASP A 138 3.51 -1.21 17.24
C ASP A 138 2.23 -0.38 17.13
N VAL A 139 1.86 0.01 15.90
CA VAL A 139 0.62 0.74 15.62
C VAL A 139 -0.41 -0.23 15.05
N LYS A 140 -1.60 -0.28 15.65
CA LYS A 140 -2.71 -1.17 15.24
C LYS A 140 -3.98 -0.37 14.98
N GLY A 141 -4.67 -0.72 13.89
CA GLY A 141 -5.97 -0.17 13.53
C GLY A 141 -7.01 -1.28 13.36
N THR A 142 -8.26 -0.99 13.69
CA THR A 142 -9.39 -1.91 13.48
C THR A 142 -10.62 -1.12 13.08
N LEU A 143 -11.36 -1.61 12.10
CA LEU A 143 -12.60 -1.02 11.65
C LEU A 143 -13.69 -1.29 12.68
N ILE A 144 -14.20 -0.24 13.32
CA ILE A 144 -15.27 -0.35 14.32
C ILE A 144 -16.65 -0.38 13.66
N LYS A 145 -16.87 0.44 12.63
CA LYS A 145 -18.15 0.52 11.90
C LYS A 145 -17.91 0.90 10.46
N LYS A 146 -18.53 0.17 9.53
CA LYS A 146 -18.64 0.59 8.13
C LYS A 146 -19.82 1.54 8.01
N VAL A 147 -19.56 2.80 7.68
CA VAL A 147 -20.61 3.72 7.22
C VAL A 147 -20.75 3.49 5.72
N ARG A 148 -21.97 3.34 5.20
CA ARG A 148 -22.19 3.20 3.75
C ARG A 148 -21.69 4.48 3.07
N SER A 149 -20.72 4.33 2.18
CA SER A 149 -20.30 5.34 1.19
C SER A 149 -21.17 5.22 -0.06
#